data_AF-A0A084SYM2-F1
#
_entry.id   AF-A0A084SYM2-F1
#
_cell.length_a   1.000
_cell.length_b   1.000
_cell.length_c   1.000
_cell.angle_alpha   90.00
_cell.angle_beta   90.00
_cell.angle_gamma   90.00
#
_symmetry.space_group_name_H-M   'P 1'
#
loop_
_entity.id
_entity.type
_entity.pdbx_description
1 polymer ?
#
loop_
_entity_poly.entity_id
_entity_poly.type
_entity_poly.pdbx_seq_one_letter_code
_entity_poly.pdbx_strand_id
1 'polypeptide(L)'
;MLHFMCAMLHKRIIPALLLASWTPFPSAHAAGGETASVTVAPVAGKEEPAAVTKEGAAAPKPEVAVPPRISIGMISRAYKNGEYEQALELIGLARQHPLDTPELVALSLYEGILLYQVGRFVESGDAFEMALLIRPEAKLPVPVSPKIESHFETVRKKAQMDPSTTTPPTGKQKPSSGTSSNCPSGQIIPPGRTLKAQQLWRLAMMEQMLCLRDIRGGEVARSLSEFKTLISQAGSTTEWIRAIQEIDQFAKEYSVYPFNSDWQHVKSLVPEERWELGDEDQDVALPEAPESPDEEPASLFGCRAAVAADCERLMRRLLLLQGQLPGVASENRFTARTELLRLGRKVREAGTREKLNTAERDIDAWQSRWRH
;
A
#
# COMPACT_ATOMS: atom_id res chain seq x y z
N MET A 1 -62.69 22.53 14.27
CA MET A 1 -62.97 22.05 12.90
C MET A 1 -62.04 20.90 12.62
N LEU A 2 -62.64 19.71 12.44
CA LEU A 2 -62.19 18.48 11.77
C LEU A 2 -60.80 17.88 12.13
N HIS A 3 -60.71 16.75 12.83
CA HIS A 3 -60.96 15.33 12.46
C HIS A 3 -59.88 14.65 11.59
N PHE A 4 -59.33 13.53 12.13
CA PHE A 4 -58.81 12.26 11.54
C PHE A 4 -57.57 11.80 12.38
N MET A 5 -57.61 10.87 13.37
CA MET A 5 -57.91 9.40 13.37
C MET A 5 -57.27 8.66 12.17
N CYS A 6 -56.56 7.53 12.25
CA CYS A 6 -56.68 6.32 13.09
C CYS A 6 -55.39 5.47 12.91
N ALA A 7 -54.71 5.03 13.97
CA ALA A 7 -54.58 3.63 14.42
C ALA A 7 -54.66 2.51 13.35
N MET A 8 -53.64 1.63 13.30
CA MET A 8 -53.84 0.17 13.31
C MET A 8 -52.56 -0.61 13.62
N LEU A 9 -52.55 -1.24 14.81
CA LEU A 9 -51.85 -2.50 15.07
C LEU A 9 -52.62 -3.64 14.39
N HIS A 10 -51.93 -4.59 13.77
CA HIS A 10 -52.41 -5.98 13.83
C HIS A 10 -51.29 -7.02 13.63
N LYS A 11 -51.19 -7.89 14.64
CA LYS A 11 -50.52 -9.19 14.66
C LYS A 11 -51.06 -10.11 13.56
N ARG A 12 -50.20 -11.07 13.15
CA ARG A 12 -50.39 -12.51 12.81
C ARG A 12 -49.30 -12.89 11.79
N ILE A 13 -48.75 -14.08 11.60
CA ILE A 13 -48.79 -15.46 12.14
C ILE A 13 -47.62 -16.19 11.41
N ILE A 14 -46.93 -17.15 12.03
CA ILE A 14 -45.95 -18.08 11.40
C ILE A 14 -46.72 -19.30 10.82
N PRO A 15 -46.33 -19.89 9.67
CA PRO A 15 -45.67 -21.22 9.64
C PRO A 15 -44.49 -21.27 8.64
N ALA A 16 -43.33 -21.84 8.95
CA ALA A 16 -42.99 -23.27 8.92
C ALA A 16 -43.08 -23.91 7.52
N LEU A 17 -42.03 -24.71 7.19
CA LEU A 17 -41.86 -25.65 6.06
C LEU A 17 -41.26 -25.08 4.76
N LEU A 18 -39.97 -25.37 4.55
CA LEU A 18 -39.53 -26.23 3.45
C LEU A 18 -38.13 -26.78 3.74
N LEU A 19 -38.12 -28.02 4.22
CA LEU A 19 -37.01 -28.97 4.12
C LEU A 19 -36.79 -29.29 2.63
N ALA A 20 -35.60 -29.04 2.11
CA ALA A 20 -35.13 -29.67 0.89
C ALA A 20 -33.75 -30.26 1.15
N SER A 21 -33.76 -31.57 1.34
CA SER A 21 -32.67 -32.52 1.35
C SER A 21 -31.69 -32.30 0.20
N TRP A 22 -30.40 -32.15 0.53
CA TRP A 22 -29.30 -32.38 -0.42
C TRP A 22 -28.56 -33.65 0.01
N THR A 23 -28.76 -34.71 -0.76
CA THR A 23 -28.03 -35.98 -0.67
C THR A 23 -26.69 -35.88 -1.42
N PRO A 24 -25.69 -36.69 -1.03
CA PRO A 24 -24.35 -36.68 -1.60
C PRO A 24 -24.29 -37.39 -2.96
N PHE A 25 -23.52 -36.84 -3.90
CA PHE A 25 -23.19 -37.51 -5.16
C PHE A 25 -21.82 -38.21 -5.05
N PRO A 26 -21.67 -39.46 -5.54
CA PRO A 26 -20.55 -40.33 -5.23
C PRO A 26 -19.32 -40.13 -6.13
N SER A 27 -18.16 -40.45 -5.56
CA SER A 27 -16.90 -40.78 -6.25
C SER A 27 -17.09 -41.93 -7.23
N ALA A 28 -16.43 -41.83 -8.39
CA ALA A 28 -16.05 -42.99 -9.21
C ALA A 28 -14.64 -42.79 -9.78
N HIS A 29 -13.84 -43.85 -9.60
CA HIS A 29 -12.54 -44.13 -10.20
C HIS A 29 -12.60 -44.35 -11.72
N ALA A 30 -11.54 -44.00 -12.44
CA ALA A 30 -10.88 -44.76 -13.54
C ALA A 30 -9.76 -43.87 -14.12
N ALA A 31 -8.46 -44.21 -14.10
CA ALA A 31 -7.74 -45.32 -14.75
C ALA A 31 -7.67 -45.20 -16.29
N GLY A 32 -6.43 -45.18 -16.82
CA GLY A 32 -6.06 -45.15 -18.24
C GLY A 32 -5.43 -43.81 -18.63
N GLY A 33 -4.15 -43.66 -18.96
CA GLY A 33 -3.19 -44.59 -19.53
C GLY A 33 -3.16 -44.40 -21.04
N GLU A 34 -2.40 -43.43 -21.56
CA GLU A 34 -1.91 -43.49 -22.93
C GLU A 34 -0.64 -42.64 -23.14
N THR A 35 0.43 -43.35 -23.43
CA THR A 35 1.71 -42.87 -23.92
C THR A 35 1.59 -42.50 -25.40
N ALA A 36 1.88 -41.26 -25.78
CA ALA A 36 2.12 -40.90 -27.17
C ALA A 36 3.44 -40.12 -27.28
N SER A 37 4.46 -40.88 -27.64
CA SER A 37 5.75 -40.41 -28.14
C SER A 37 5.53 -39.58 -29.41
N VAL A 38 5.88 -38.29 -29.38
CA VAL A 38 5.95 -37.48 -30.60
C VAL A 38 7.41 -37.35 -31.03
N THR A 39 7.63 -37.87 -32.22
CA THR A 39 8.86 -38.02 -32.98
C THR A 39 9.43 -36.66 -33.39
N VAL A 40 10.73 -36.49 -33.14
CA VAL A 40 11.58 -35.40 -33.64
C VAL A 40 11.80 -35.58 -35.15
N ALA A 41 11.63 -34.51 -35.92
CA ALA A 41 12.14 -34.41 -37.29
C ALA A 41 13.13 -33.23 -37.39
N PRO A 42 14.32 -33.42 -38.01
CA PRO A 42 15.29 -32.36 -38.23
C PRO A 42 15.07 -31.70 -39.60
N VAL A 43 15.12 -30.37 -39.66
CA VAL A 43 15.24 -29.62 -40.93
C VAL A 43 16.57 -28.90 -40.93
N ALA A 44 17.42 -29.31 -41.86
CA ALA A 44 18.72 -28.73 -42.18
C ALA A 44 18.66 -28.00 -43.53
N GLY A 45 19.49 -26.95 -43.67
CA GLY A 45 19.74 -26.19 -44.90
C GLY A 45 18.98 -24.85 -44.92
N LYS A 46 19.55 -23.71 -45.32
CA LYS A 46 20.68 -23.50 -46.22
C LYS A 46 21.09 -22.00 -46.23
N GLU A 47 22.39 -21.76 -46.40
CA GLU A 47 23.03 -20.69 -47.19
C GLU A 47 22.82 -19.18 -46.86
N GLU A 48 23.92 -18.58 -46.40
CA GLU A 48 24.50 -17.27 -46.76
C GLU A 48 24.43 -16.98 -48.28
N PRO A 49 24.40 -15.71 -48.76
CA PRO A 49 25.60 -14.85 -48.69
C PRO A 49 25.40 -13.32 -48.62
N ALA A 50 26.52 -12.65 -48.27
CA ALA A 50 27.02 -11.37 -48.79
C ALA A 50 26.35 -10.02 -48.43
N ALA A 51 27.04 -9.34 -47.51
CA ALA A 51 27.54 -7.96 -47.58
C ALA A 51 26.91 -6.96 -48.58
N VAL A 52 26.26 -5.92 -48.03
CA VAL A 52 26.29 -4.56 -48.60
C VAL A 52 26.53 -3.56 -47.46
N THR A 53 27.72 -2.96 -47.51
CA THR A 53 28.14 -1.79 -46.75
C THR A 53 27.29 -0.59 -47.16
N LYS A 54 26.59 0.04 -46.22
CA LYS A 54 26.17 1.44 -46.37
C LYS A 54 26.36 2.23 -45.08
N GLU A 55 27.06 3.32 -45.31
CA GLU A 55 27.70 4.27 -44.43
C GLU A 55 26.71 5.37 -44.00
N GLY A 56 26.80 5.79 -42.73
CA GLY A 56 26.49 7.15 -42.30
C GLY A 56 25.03 7.58 -42.24
N ALA A 57 24.26 7.06 -41.28
CA ALA A 57 23.09 7.76 -40.75
C ALA A 57 23.20 7.83 -39.23
N ALA A 58 23.37 9.04 -38.70
CA ALA A 58 23.46 9.30 -37.27
C ALA A 58 22.29 8.62 -36.54
N ALA A 59 22.62 7.66 -35.66
CA ALA A 59 21.63 6.93 -34.90
C ALA A 59 20.71 7.92 -34.16
N PRO A 60 19.38 7.84 -34.33
CA PRO A 60 18.46 8.68 -33.57
C PRO A 60 18.73 8.42 -32.09
N LYS A 61 19.05 9.51 -31.38
CA LYS A 61 19.22 9.55 -29.93
C LYS A 61 18.04 8.79 -29.31
N PRO A 62 18.24 7.76 -28.46
CA PRO A 62 17.15 6.95 -27.95
C PRO A 62 16.15 7.87 -27.27
N GLU A 63 14.99 8.05 -27.91
CA GLU A 63 13.86 8.76 -27.35
C GLU A 63 13.49 8.00 -26.08
N VAL A 64 13.74 8.62 -24.94
CA VAL A 64 13.50 8.03 -23.62
C VAL A 64 12.01 7.80 -23.54
N ALA A 65 11.59 6.55 -23.73
CA ALA A 65 10.20 6.15 -23.71
C ALA A 65 9.64 6.44 -22.32
N VAL A 66 8.87 7.52 -22.20
CA VAL A 66 8.22 7.89 -20.95
C VAL A 66 7.29 6.74 -20.56
N PRO A 67 7.46 6.13 -19.37
CA PRO A 67 6.63 5.01 -18.96
C PRO A 67 5.16 5.42 -18.96
N PRO A 68 4.27 4.54 -19.47
CA PRO A 68 2.85 4.88 -19.59
C PRO A 68 2.24 5.11 -18.21
N ARG A 69 1.56 6.26 -18.05
CA ARG A 69 0.84 6.59 -16.81
C ARG A 69 -0.23 5.53 -16.54
N ILE A 70 -0.20 4.96 -15.34
CA ILE A 70 -1.23 4.02 -14.89
C ILE A 70 -2.53 4.79 -14.66
N SER A 71 -3.59 4.40 -15.38
CA SER A 71 -4.90 5.02 -15.25
C SER A 71 -5.82 4.20 -14.32
N ILE A 72 -6.76 4.88 -13.67
CA ILE A 72 -7.82 4.25 -12.86
C ILE A 72 -8.61 3.21 -13.67
N GLY A 73 -8.74 3.40 -14.99
CA GLY A 73 -9.39 2.44 -15.89
C GLY A 73 -8.70 1.07 -15.93
N MET A 74 -7.37 1.02 -15.82
CA MET A 74 -6.62 -0.24 -15.75
C MET A 74 -6.89 -0.97 -14.45
N ILE A 75 -6.86 -0.25 -13.32
CA ILE A 75 -7.13 -0.80 -11.98
C ILE A 75 -8.57 -1.32 -11.91
N SER A 76 -9.53 -0.56 -12.44
CA SER A 76 -10.93 -1.01 -12.49
C SER A 76 -11.12 -2.27 -13.33
N ARG A 77 -10.33 -2.45 -14.40
CA ARG A 77 -10.42 -3.65 -15.25
C ARG A 77 -9.85 -4.86 -14.52
N ALA A 78 -8.67 -4.72 -13.92
CA ALA A 78 -8.05 -5.78 -13.12
C ALA A 78 -8.98 -6.22 -11.97
N TYR A 79 -9.62 -5.27 -11.26
CA TYR A 79 -10.62 -5.57 -10.24
C TYR A 79 -11.79 -6.41 -10.79
N LYS A 80 -12.37 -6.01 -11.92
CA LYS A 80 -13.49 -6.73 -12.55
C LYS A 80 -13.13 -8.14 -12.98
N ASN A 81 -11.87 -8.36 -13.35
CA ASN A 81 -11.35 -9.67 -13.73
C ASN A 81 -11.02 -10.57 -12.51
N GLY A 82 -11.10 -10.03 -11.29
CA GLY A 82 -10.67 -10.74 -10.07
C GLY A 82 -9.15 -10.77 -9.87
N GLU A 83 -8.39 -9.98 -10.63
CA GLU A 83 -6.93 -9.89 -10.58
C GLU A 83 -6.49 -8.92 -9.46
N TYR A 84 -6.82 -9.25 -8.21
CA TYR A 84 -6.70 -8.31 -7.09
C TYR A 84 -5.26 -7.90 -6.78
N GLU A 85 -4.32 -8.85 -6.82
CA GLU A 85 -2.90 -8.59 -6.58
C GLU A 85 -2.33 -7.67 -7.66
N GLN A 86 -2.66 -7.91 -8.93
CA GLN A 86 -2.24 -7.05 -10.04
C GLN A 86 -2.84 -5.65 -9.91
N ALA A 87 -4.10 -5.53 -9.49
CA ALA A 87 -4.73 -4.24 -9.26
C ALA A 87 -4.02 -3.45 -8.13
N LEU A 88 -3.56 -4.13 -7.08
CA LEU A 88 -2.76 -3.50 -6.01
C LEU A 88 -1.38 -3.05 -6.51
N GLU A 89 -0.72 -3.84 -7.36
CA GLU A 89 0.54 -3.44 -8.00
C GLU A 89 0.34 -2.19 -8.88
N LEU A 90 -0.73 -2.14 -9.66
CA LEU A 90 -1.09 -0.97 -10.47
C LEU A 90 -1.35 0.27 -9.61
N ILE A 91 -1.96 0.14 -8.44
CA ILE A 91 -2.12 1.26 -7.48
C ILE A 91 -0.75 1.74 -6.98
N GLY A 92 0.15 0.82 -6.65
CA GLY A 92 1.52 1.16 -6.24
C GLY A 92 2.28 1.94 -7.31
N LEU A 93 2.16 1.51 -8.58
CA LEU A 93 2.73 2.22 -9.73
C LEU A 93 2.08 3.59 -9.95
N ALA A 94 0.74 3.69 -9.85
CA ALA A 94 0.03 4.96 -10.03
C ALA A 94 0.48 6.03 -9.01
N ARG A 95 0.80 5.62 -7.77
CA ARG A 95 1.31 6.52 -6.71
C ARG A 95 2.71 7.06 -6.95
N GLN A 96 3.48 6.48 -7.88
CA GLN A 96 4.80 7.01 -8.24
C GLN A 96 4.69 8.29 -9.07
N HIS A 97 3.52 8.59 -9.61
CA HIS A 97 3.27 9.81 -10.36
C HIS A 97 2.47 10.84 -9.54
N PRO A 98 2.59 12.13 -9.86
CA PRO A 98 1.71 13.15 -9.29
C PRO A 98 0.24 12.82 -9.58
N LEU A 99 -0.56 12.67 -8.53
CA LEU A 99 -1.99 12.38 -8.61
C LEU A 99 -2.80 13.62 -8.27
N ASP A 100 -3.87 13.86 -9.01
CA ASP A 100 -4.86 14.85 -8.64
C ASP A 100 -5.69 14.36 -7.44
N THR A 101 -6.26 15.27 -6.66
CA THR A 101 -7.11 14.91 -5.51
C THR A 101 -8.24 13.92 -5.86
N PRO A 102 -9.05 14.12 -6.92
CA PRO A 102 -10.06 13.13 -7.27
C PRO A 102 -9.47 11.75 -7.61
N GLU A 103 -8.29 11.71 -8.22
CA GLU A 103 -7.60 10.46 -8.54
C GLU A 103 -7.08 9.77 -7.27
N LEU A 104 -6.50 10.53 -6.34
CA LEU A 104 -6.06 10.02 -5.05
C LEU A 104 -7.23 9.43 -4.25
N VAL A 105 -8.37 10.12 -4.20
CA VAL A 105 -9.60 9.60 -3.55
C VAL A 105 -10.04 8.30 -4.23
N ALA A 106 -10.09 8.27 -5.57
CA ALA A 106 -10.49 7.06 -6.30
C ALA A 106 -9.52 5.90 -6.04
N LEU A 107 -8.21 6.13 -6.06
CA LEU A 107 -7.18 5.12 -5.79
C LEU A 107 -7.30 4.56 -4.39
N SER A 108 -7.44 5.40 -3.36
CA SER A 108 -7.59 4.95 -1.98
C SER A 108 -8.89 4.15 -1.79
N LEU A 109 -9.98 4.50 -2.48
CA LEU A 109 -11.21 3.69 -2.47
C LEU A 109 -11.02 2.32 -3.15
N TYR A 110 -10.36 2.26 -4.31
CA TYR A 110 -10.04 0.98 -4.95
C TYR A 110 -9.11 0.13 -4.09
N GLU A 111 -8.08 0.73 -3.50
CA GLU A 111 -7.16 0.05 -2.60
C GLU A 111 -7.90 -0.55 -1.40
N GLY A 112 -8.78 0.22 -0.76
CA GLY A 112 -9.61 -0.26 0.34
C GLY A 112 -10.48 -1.46 -0.05
N ILE A 113 -11.10 -1.42 -1.23
CA ILE A 113 -11.90 -2.55 -1.76
C ILE A 113 -11.00 -3.78 -1.98
N LEU A 114 -9.86 -3.61 -2.65
CA LEU A 114 -8.95 -4.69 -3.00
C LEU A 114 -8.33 -5.36 -1.77
N LEU A 115 -7.87 -4.56 -0.81
CA LEU A 115 -7.33 -5.03 0.47
C LEU A 115 -8.37 -5.85 1.25
N TYR A 116 -9.64 -5.42 1.24
CA TYR A 116 -10.71 -6.18 1.86
C TYR A 116 -10.88 -7.56 1.21
N GLN A 117 -10.88 -7.61 -0.13
CA GLN A 117 -11.07 -8.85 -0.89
C GLN A 117 -9.96 -9.88 -0.61
N VAL A 118 -8.73 -9.43 -0.37
CA VAL A 118 -7.60 -10.30 -0.01
C VAL A 118 -7.46 -10.57 1.50
N GLY A 119 -8.45 -10.15 2.31
CA GLY A 119 -8.51 -10.42 3.75
C GLY A 119 -7.66 -9.49 4.64
N ARG A 120 -7.21 -8.36 4.09
CA ARG A 120 -6.42 -7.32 4.78
C ARG A 120 -7.32 -6.21 5.31
N PHE A 121 -8.15 -6.56 6.30
CA PHE A 121 -9.26 -5.71 6.75
C PHE A 121 -8.84 -4.43 7.45
N VAL A 122 -7.71 -4.45 8.17
CA VAL A 122 -7.18 -3.27 8.88
C VAL A 122 -6.68 -2.26 7.84
N GLU A 123 -5.81 -2.69 6.92
CA GLU A 123 -5.26 -1.82 5.90
C GLU A 123 -6.34 -1.33 4.92
N SER A 124 -7.37 -2.16 4.68
CA SER A 124 -8.57 -1.74 3.96
C SER A 124 -9.29 -0.58 4.65
N GLY A 125 -9.44 -0.65 5.98
CA GLY A 125 -10.00 0.42 6.79
C GLY A 125 -9.20 1.72 6.67
N ASP A 126 -7.88 1.64 6.77
CA ASP A 126 -6.98 2.79 6.67
C ASP A 126 -7.07 3.47 5.29
N ALA A 127 -7.13 2.68 4.21
CA ALA A 127 -7.29 3.19 2.86
C ALA A 127 -8.65 3.88 2.65
N PHE A 128 -9.73 3.32 3.20
CA PHE A 128 -11.04 3.97 3.20
C PHE A 128 -11.06 5.26 4.03
N GLU A 129 -10.44 5.24 5.20
CA GLU A 129 -10.32 6.41 6.09
C GLU A 129 -9.58 7.55 5.37
N MET A 130 -8.48 7.25 4.67
CA MET A 130 -7.76 8.22 3.84
C MET A 130 -8.65 8.88 2.79
N ALA A 131 -9.46 8.10 2.06
CA ALA A 131 -10.37 8.65 1.06
C ALA A 131 -11.44 9.57 1.69
N LEU A 132 -11.96 9.18 2.85
CA LEU A 132 -13.02 9.90 3.58
C LEU A 132 -12.51 11.17 4.27
N LEU A 133 -11.25 11.19 4.73
CA LEU A 133 -10.60 12.40 5.25
C LEU A 133 -10.47 13.48 4.17
N ILE A 134 -10.20 13.08 2.93
CA ILE A 134 -10.10 14.02 1.79
C ILE A 134 -11.51 14.43 1.32
N ARG A 135 -12.43 13.48 1.22
CA ARG A 135 -13.81 13.72 0.76
C ARG A 135 -14.80 12.89 1.58
N PRO A 136 -15.41 13.45 2.63
CA PRO A 136 -16.31 12.72 3.54
C PRO A 136 -17.52 12.07 2.85
N GLU A 137 -18.00 12.71 1.77
CA GLU A 137 -19.14 12.25 0.97
C GLU A 137 -18.75 11.33 -0.21
N ALA A 138 -17.50 10.86 -0.26
CA ALA A 138 -17.04 9.98 -1.32
C ALA A 138 -17.84 8.67 -1.33
N LYS A 139 -18.23 8.20 -2.52
CA LYS A 139 -18.95 6.94 -2.71
C LYS A 139 -18.01 5.89 -3.30
N LEU A 140 -18.29 4.62 -3.04
CA LEU A 140 -17.52 3.52 -3.62
C LEU A 140 -17.59 3.58 -5.17
N PRO A 141 -16.45 3.45 -5.87
CA PRO A 141 -16.37 3.67 -7.32
C PRO A 141 -17.02 2.55 -8.16
N VAL A 142 -17.29 1.40 -7.55
CA VAL A 142 -17.87 0.21 -8.19
C VAL A 142 -18.87 -0.45 -7.25
N PRO A 143 -19.88 -1.19 -7.76
CA PRO A 143 -20.73 -2.02 -6.92
C PRO A 143 -19.88 -3.14 -6.30
N VAL A 144 -19.97 -3.31 -4.99
CA VAL A 144 -19.19 -4.31 -4.24
C VAL A 144 -20.10 -5.20 -3.42
N SER A 145 -19.53 -6.23 -2.78
CA SER A 145 -20.31 -7.09 -1.90
C SER A 145 -20.86 -6.30 -0.68
N PRO A 146 -22.03 -6.67 -0.14
CA PRO A 146 -22.62 -6.00 1.04
C PRO A 146 -21.69 -5.94 2.26
N LYS A 147 -20.74 -6.88 2.36
CA LYS A 147 -19.73 -6.89 3.44
C LYS A 147 -18.75 -5.73 3.32
N ILE A 148 -18.30 -5.43 2.11
CA ILE A 148 -17.39 -4.30 1.85
C ILE A 148 -18.12 -2.98 2.05
N GLU A 149 -19.38 -2.88 1.57
CA GLU A 149 -20.21 -1.70 1.82
C GLU A 149 -20.39 -1.45 3.32
N SER A 150 -20.74 -2.49 4.09
CA SER A 150 -20.88 -2.39 5.54
C SER A 150 -19.57 -1.96 6.24
N HIS A 151 -18.42 -2.46 5.78
CA HIS A 151 -17.11 -2.08 6.31
C HIS A 151 -16.81 -0.60 6.03
N PHE A 152 -17.00 -0.18 4.78
CA PHE A 152 -16.82 1.21 4.36
C PHE A 152 -17.73 2.18 5.12
N GLU A 153 -19.01 1.87 5.31
CA GLU A 153 -19.93 2.71 6.09
C GLU A 153 -19.56 2.77 7.58
N THR A 154 -18.98 1.70 8.13
CA THR A 154 -18.46 1.70 9.51
C THR A 154 -17.29 2.66 9.64
N VAL A 155 -16.34 2.61 8.70
CA VAL A 155 -15.20 3.56 8.64
C VAL A 155 -15.69 4.99 8.44
N ARG A 156 -16.70 5.21 7.58
CA ARG A 156 -17.31 6.55 7.40
C ARG A 156 -17.90 7.10 8.69
N LYS A 157 -18.67 6.31 9.43
CA LYS A 157 -19.23 6.75 10.71
C LYS A 157 -18.13 7.09 11.71
N LYS A 158 -17.07 6.28 11.78
CA LYS A 158 -15.90 6.55 12.63
C LYS A 158 -15.23 7.87 12.25
N ALA A 159 -14.90 8.06 10.98
CA ALA A 159 -14.27 9.28 10.47
C ALA A 159 -15.13 10.55 10.71
N GLN A 160 -16.46 10.41 10.76
CA GLN A 160 -17.37 11.51 11.10
C GLN A 160 -17.54 11.73 12.61
N MET A 161 -17.35 10.69 13.44
CA MET A 161 -17.47 10.73 14.90
C MET A 161 -16.25 11.32 15.60
N ASP A 162 -15.17 11.58 14.88
CA ASP A 162 -14.04 12.39 15.33
C ASP A 162 -14.10 13.87 14.82
N PRO A 163 -15.21 14.64 14.97
CA PRO A 163 -15.27 16.02 14.50
C PRO A 163 -14.60 17.01 15.47
N SER A 164 -13.97 16.53 16.55
CA SER A 164 -13.47 17.34 17.68
C SER A 164 -12.22 18.18 17.38
N THR A 165 -11.74 18.22 16.13
CA THR A 165 -10.55 19.01 15.78
C THR A 165 -10.76 19.82 14.50
N THR A 166 -11.84 20.60 14.37
CA THR A 166 -11.80 21.82 13.54
C THR A 166 -12.93 22.79 13.93
N THR A 167 -12.67 23.68 14.88
CA THR A 167 -13.20 25.05 14.82
C THR A 167 -12.01 25.95 14.51
N PRO A 168 -11.96 26.68 13.39
CA PRO A 168 -10.87 27.61 13.13
C PRO A 168 -11.01 28.84 14.03
N PRO A 169 -9.98 29.25 14.78
CA PRO A 169 -9.96 30.59 15.35
C PRO A 169 -9.88 31.59 14.19
N THR A 170 -10.97 32.31 13.97
CA THR A 170 -11.01 33.43 13.03
C THR A 170 -10.23 34.60 13.63
N GLY A 171 -8.91 34.50 13.63
CA GLY A 171 -8.00 35.58 14.00
C GLY A 171 -7.69 36.43 12.78
N LYS A 172 -8.34 37.58 12.64
CA LYS A 172 -7.93 38.63 11.70
C LYS A 172 -6.52 39.11 12.05
N GLN A 173 -5.49 38.57 11.39
CA GLN A 173 -4.16 39.17 11.42
C GLN A 173 -4.03 40.21 10.31
N LYS A 174 -3.67 41.41 10.73
CA LYS A 174 -3.36 42.57 9.91
C LYS A 174 -1.94 42.41 9.36
N PRO A 175 -1.70 42.49 8.05
CA PRO A 175 -0.35 42.34 7.49
C PRO A 175 0.50 43.54 7.87
N SER A 176 1.55 43.32 8.66
CA SER A 176 2.62 44.29 8.87
C SER A 176 3.64 44.14 7.74
N SER A 177 3.63 45.09 6.81
CA SER A 177 4.63 45.21 5.76
C SER A 177 5.98 45.62 6.34
N GLY A 178 7.02 44.83 6.12
CA GLY A 178 8.40 45.31 6.23
C GLY A 178 9.36 44.26 6.76
N THR A 179 9.91 43.43 5.88
CA THR A 179 11.31 43.49 5.40
C THR A 179 11.55 42.20 4.61
N SER A 180 11.85 42.33 3.32
CA SER A 180 12.11 41.25 2.35
C SER A 180 12.93 40.11 2.96
N SER A 181 12.25 39.03 3.33
CA SER A 181 12.89 37.84 3.89
C SER A 181 13.55 37.05 2.76
N ASN A 182 14.88 36.94 2.81
CA ASN A 182 15.63 36.00 1.98
C ASN A 182 15.20 34.59 2.39
N CYS A 183 14.22 34.03 1.69
CA CYS A 183 13.94 32.61 1.78
C CYS A 183 15.20 31.86 1.36
N PRO A 184 15.78 31.02 2.24
CA PRO A 184 16.91 30.22 1.84
C PRO A 184 16.41 29.32 0.71
N SER A 185 16.83 29.59 -0.53
CA SER A 185 16.66 28.70 -1.68
C SER A 185 17.51 27.43 -1.56
N GLY A 186 17.79 27.02 -0.31
CA GLY A 186 18.52 25.81 0.01
C GLY A 186 17.77 24.65 -0.61
N GLN A 187 18.47 23.96 -1.49
CA GLN A 187 17.98 22.78 -2.18
C GLN A 187 17.33 21.81 -1.19
N ILE A 188 16.02 21.64 -1.30
CA ILE A 188 15.31 20.56 -0.63
C ILE A 188 15.76 19.27 -1.34
N ILE A 189 16.70 18.56 -0.73
CA ILE A 189 17.06 17.21 -1.16
C ILE A 189 15.95 16.32 -0.63
N PRO A 190 15.27 15.53 -1.48
CA PRO A 190 14.29 14.56 -0.99
C PRO A 190 15.04 13.57 -0.09
N PRO A 191 14.73 13.51 1.21
CA PRO A 191 15.23 12.44 2.06
C PRO A 191 14.67 11.09 1.53
N GLY A 192 15.37 9.98 1.81
CA GLY A 192 15.16 8.65 1.21
C GLY A 192 13.76 8.00 1.31
N ARG A 193 13.65 6.69 1.06
CA ARG A 193 12.34 6.01 0.86
C ARG A 193 11.53 5.73 2.13
N THR A 194 11.98 6.16 3.30
CA THR A 194 11.28 5.87 4.56
C THR A 194 10.08 6.81 4.73
N LEU A 195 9.03 6.34 5.44
CA LEU A 195 7.92 7.21 5.84
C LEU A 195 8.42 8.47 6.57
N LYS A 196 9.48 8.31 7.37
CA LYS A 196 10.13 9.40 8.08
C LYS A 196 10.68 10.46 7.17
N ALA A 197 11.44 10.04 6.18
CA ALA A 197 11.93 10.90 5.13
C ALA A 197 10.78 11.60 4.38
N GLN A 198 9.76 10.86 3.96
CA GLN A 198 8.60 11.44 3.27
C GLN A 198 7.92 12.56 4.08
N GLN A 199 7.78 12.41 5.41
CA GLN A 199 7.18 13.43 6.26
C GLN A 199 8.11 14.63 6.49
N LEU A 200 9.43 14.41 6.64
CA LEU A 200 10.41 15.50 6.70
C LEU A 200 10.42 16.32 5.41
N TRP A 201 10.30 15.65 4.26
CA TRP A 201 10.18 16.30 2.97
C TRP A 201 8.94 17.20 2.90
N ARG A 202 7.79 16.68 3.33
CA ARG A 202 6.54 17.42 3.39
C ARG A 202 6.66 18.67 4.26
N LEU A 203 7.30 18.57 5.42
CA LEU A 203 7.58 19.73 6.28
C LEU A 203 8.50 20.76 5.62
N ALA A 204 9.56 20.32 4.93
CA ALA A 204 10.46 21.22 4.21
C ALA A 204 9.73 22.00 3.11
N MET A 205 8.84 21.33 2.37
CA MET A 205 8.00 21.99 1.37
C MET A 205 7.03 22.99 2.00
N MET A 206 6.40 22.61 3.12
CA MET A 206 5.52 23.53 3.85
C MET A 206 6.27 24.78 4.33
N GLU A 207 7.49 24.60 4.84
CA GLU A 207 8.37 25.68 5.25
C GLU A 207 8.70 26.63 4.09
N GLN A 208 9.02 26.08 2.91
CA GLN A 208 9.30 26.88 1.72
C GLN A 208 8.07 27.68 1.27
N MET A 209 6.90 27.05 1.26
CA MET A 209 5.62 27.70 0.92
C MET A 209 5.28 28.84 1.87
N LEU A 210 5.42 28.61 3.17
CA LEU A 210 5.19 29.63 4.21
C LEU A 210 6.19 30.78 4.09
N CYS A 211 7.42 30.47 3.67
CA CYS A 211 8.42 31.49 3.40
C CYS A 211 8.04 32.35 2.19
N LEU A 212 7.64 31.74 1.07
CA LEU A 212 7.23 32.46 -0.15
C LEU A 212 6.04 33.41 0.08
N ARG A 213 5.17 33.09 1.06
CA ARG A 213 4.04 33.93 1.46
C ARG A 213 4.41 35.00 2.50
N ASP A 214 5.67 35.05 2.94
CA ASP A 214 6.16 35.91 4.03
C ASP A 214 5.44 35.64 5.37
N ILE A 215 4.97 34.41 5.59
CA ILE A 215 4.25 33.96 6.81
C ILE A 215 5.18 33.21 7.78
N ARG A 216 6.42 32.92 7.39
CA ARG A 216 7.41 32.12 8.18
C ARG A 216 7.91 32.81 9.46
N GLY A 217 7.29 33.90 9.92
CA GLY A 217 7.70 34.59 11.14
C GLY A 217 7.27 33.88 12.43
N GLY A 218 8.07 34.06 13.49
CA GLY A 218 7.67 33.82 14.88
C GLY A 218 7.21 32.39 15.19
N GLU A 219 5.92 32.25 15.53
CA GLU A 219 5.31 31.00 15.99
C GLU A 219 5.33 29.90 14.92
N VAL A 220 5.14 30.26 13.65
CA VAL A 220 5.14 29.33 12.51
C VAL A 220 6.47 28.59 12.38
N ALA A 221 7.59 29.32 12.47
CA ALA A 221 8.93 28.72 12.40
C ALA A 221 9.22 27.81 13.60
N ARG A 222 8.68 28.16 14.78
CA ARG A 222 8.81 27.33 15.98
C ARG A 222 8.07 26.00 15.82
N SER A 223 6.80 26.04 15.41
CA SER A 223 6.00 24.83 15.17
C SER A 223 6.62 23.93 14.10
N LEU A 224 7.12 24.48 12.99
CA LEU A 224 7.81 23.70 11.96
C LEU A 224 9.07 22.99 12.51
N SER A 225 9.82 23.65 13.41
CA SER A 225 11.00 23.07 14.05
C SER A 225 10.63 21.99 15.07
N GLU A 226 9.54 22.20 15.82
CA GLU A 226 8.97 21.21 16.74
C GLU A 226 8.51 19.96 15.98
N PHE A 227 7.82 20.11 14.85
CA PHE A 227 7.40 18.96 14.03
C PHE A 227 8.57 18.16 13.47
N LYS A 228 9.65 18.83 13.01
CA LYS A 228 10.87 18.14 12.58
C LYS A 228 11.47 17.32 13.72
N THR A 229 11.44 17.87 14.93
CA THR A 229 11.93 17.19 16.14
C THR A 229 11.05 15.99 16.50
N LEU A 230 9.73 16.16 16.51
CA LEU A 230 8.74 15.10 16.76
C LEU A 230 8.91 13.93 15.79
N ILE A 231 8.97 14.21 14.49
CA ILE A 231 9.25 13.19 13.46
C ILE A 231 10.60 12.51 13.69
N SER A 232 11.61 13.28 14.08
CA SER A 232 12.96 12.73 14.28
C SER A 232 13.03 11.78 15.47
N GLN A 233 12.24 12.06 16.51
CA GLN A 233 12.27 11.34 17.79
C GLN A 233 11.17 10.28 17.93
N ALA A 234 10.14 10.28 17.08
CA ALA A 234 9.05 9.32 17.15
C ALA A 234 9.60 7.88 16.99
N GLY A 235 9.57 7.14 18.11
CA GLY A 235 10.06 5.76 18.21
C GLY A 235 8.95 4.73 18.06
N SER A 236 7.70 5.15 18.24
CA SER A 236 6.51 4.28 18.17
C SER A 236 5.54 4.69 17.07
N THR A 237 4.74 3.74 16.57
CA THR A 237 3.69 3.98 15.57
C THR A 237 2.66 5.02 16.05
N THR A 238 2.33 5.02 17.34
CA THR A 238 1.35 5.95 17.93
C THR A 238 1.86 7.39 17.95
N GLU A 239 3.13 7.61 18.33
CA GLU A 239 3.77 8.93 18.27
C GLU A 239 3.85 9.43 16.83
N TRP A 240 4.14 8.53 15.89
CA TRP A 240 4.14 8.82 14.46
C TRP A 240 2.78 9.31 13.95
N ILE A 241 1.71 8.59 14.29
CA ILE A 241 0.34 8.98 13.89
C ILE A 241 -0.01 10.36 14.48
N ARG A 242 0.30 10.61 15.76
CA ARG A 242 0.06 11.91 16.38
C ARG A 242 0.83 13.03 15.68
N ALA A 243 2.11 12.83 15.38
CA ALA A 243 2.92 13.82 14.67
C ALA A 243 2.32 14.15 13.29
N ILE A 244 1.85 13.14 12.55
CA ILE A 244 1.21 13.35 11.24
C ILE A 244 -0.07 14.19 11.38
N GLN A 245 -0.93 13.88 12.36
CA GLN A 245 -2.18 14.61 12.61
C GLN A 245 -1.92 16.08 12.97
N GLU A 246 -0.91 16.37 13.79
CA GLU A 246 -0.55 17.74 14.14
C GLU A 246 -0.02 18.54 12.93
N ILE A 247 0.76 17.89 12.05
CA ILE A 247 1.24 18.52 10.82
C ILE A 247 0.10 18.75 9.83
N ASP A 248 -0.85 17.83 9.70
CA ASP A 248 -2.07 18.01 8.88
C ASP A 248 -2.91 19.19 9.39
N GLN A 249 -3.11 19.27 10.70
CA GLN A 249 -3.85 20.35 11.32
C GLN A 249 -3.18 21.71 11.09
N PHE A 250 -1.86 21.79 11.31
CA PHE A 250 -1.09 23.00 11.03
C PHE A 250 -1.15 23.39 9.55
N ALA A 251 -0.99 22.42 8.65
CA ALA A 251 -1.01 22.72 7.22
C ALA A 251 -2.38 23.21 6.75
N LYS A 252 -3.47 22.75 7.38
CA LYS A 252 -4.83 23.25 7.17
C LYS A 252 -5.00 24.68 7.69
N GLU A 253 -4.53 24.97 8.90
CA GLU A 253 -4.58 26.30 9.50
C GLU A 253 -3.91 27.36 8.63
N TYR A 254 -2.73 27.04 8.08
CA TYR A 254 -1.98 27.95 7.24
C TYR A 254 -2.24 27.80 5.73
N SER A 255 -3.22 26.96 5.35
CA SER A 255 -3.59 26.71 3.94
C SER A 255 -2.38 26.34 3.05
N VAL A 256 -1.48 25.50 3.55
CA VAL A 256 -0.22 25.10 2.90
C VAL A 256 -0.38 23.83 2.05
N TYR A 257 -1.51 23.15 2.16
CA TYR A 257 -1.79 21.86 1.50
C TYR A 257 -2.05 21.96 -0.02
N PRO A 258 -1.92 20.84 -0.78
CA PRO A 258 -1.57 20.80 -2.22
C PRO A 258 -2.68 21.21 -3.20
N PHE A 259 -3.66 21.99 -2.73
CA PHE A 259 -4.77 22.51 -3.52
C PHE A 259 -4.54 23.92 -4.07
N ASN A 260 -3.47 24.59 -3.65
CA ASN A 260 -3.13 25.93 -4.15
C ASN A 260 -2.09 25.82 -5.29
N SER A 261 -2.24 26.63 -6.34
CA SER A 261 -1.30 26.79 -7.46
C SER A 261 0.15 27.00 -7.01
N ASP A 262 0.34 27.64 -5.86
CA ASP A 262 1.64 27.84 -5.22
C ASP A 262 2.39 26.52 -5.00
N TRP A 263 1.69 25.44 -4.64
CA TRP A 263 2.30 24.14 -4.37
C TRP A 263 2.88 23.50 -5.63
N GLN A 264 2.14 23.57 -6.74
CA GLN A 264 2.61 23.08 -8.04
C GLN A 264 3.82 23.90 -8.52
N HIS A 265 3.81 25.22 -8.27
CA HIS A 265 4.95 26.06 -8.56
C HIS A 265 6.18 25.64 -7.75
N VAL A 266 6.07 25.47 -6.43
CA VAL A 266 7.21 25.03 -5.61
C VAL A 266 7.70 23.64 -6.00
N LYS A 267 6.78 22.72 -6.30
CA LYS A 267 7.14 21.38 -6.80
C LYS A 267 7.92 21.46 -8.11
N SER A 268 7.54 22.34 -9.03
CA SER A 268 8.24 22.54 -10.31
C SER A 268 9.64 23.13 -10.19
N LEU A 269 9.95 23.78 -9.06
CA LEU A 269 11.28 24.32 -8.77
C LEU A 269 12.29 23.24 -8.33
N VAL A 270 11.83 22.00 -8.07
CA VAL A 270 12.68 20.88 -7.66
C VAL A 270 12.93 19.96 -8.86
N PRO A 271 14.18 19.83 -9.36
CA PRO A 271 14.50 19.02 -10.54
C PRO A 271 14.00 17.56 -10.45
N GLU A 272 13.42 17.05 -11.54
CA GLU A 272 12.80 15.71 -11.64
C GLU A 272 13.84 14.58 -11.42
N GLU A 273 15.09 14.79 -11.83
CA GLU A 273 16.21 13.84 -11.67
C GLU A 273 16.64 13.63 -10.21
N ARG A 274 16.14 14.42 -9.26
CA ARG A 274 16.35 14.18 -7.81
C ARG A 274 15.32 13.26 -7.18
N TRP A 275 14.23 12.95 -7.90
CA TRP A 275 13.17 12.05 -7.43
C TRP A 275 13.37 10.62 -7.91
N GLU A 276 14.14 10.43 -8.98
CA GLU A 276 14.56 9.13 -9.49
C GLU A 276 15.81 8.67 -8.72
N LEU A 277 15.62 7.79 -7.75
CA LEU A 277 16.70 7.29 -6.90
C LEU A 277 17.61 6.31 -7.64
N GLY A 278 18.92 6.57 -7.57
CA GLY A 278 19.96 5.54 -7.58
C GLY A 278 19.93 4.70 -6.28
N ASP A 279 20.37 3.45 -6.38
CA ASP A 279 20.19 2.36 -5.39
C ASP A 279 21.02 2.45 -4.09
N GLU A 280 21.46 3.62 -3.66
CA GLU A 280 22.36 3.73 -2.51
C GLU A 280 21.66 4.24 -1.24
N ASP A 281 21.26 3.33 -0.36
CA ASP A 281 21.15 3.61 1.08
C ASP A 281 22.01 2.60 1.83
N GLN A 282 23.11 3.12 2.39
CA GLN A 282 24.06 2.43 3.28
C GLN A 282 23.44 2.17 4.66
N ASP A 283 23.83 1.04 5.23
CA ASP A 283 23.49 0.56 6.58
C ASP A 283 23.76 1.59 7.67
N VAL A 284 22.71 2.13 8.28
CA VAL A 284 22.78 2.79 9.60
C VAL A 284 22.70 1.71 10.66
N ALA A 285 23.75 1.54 11.45
CA ALA A 285 23.78 0.60 12.57
C ALA A 285 22.67 0.95 13.58
N LEU A 286 21.80 -0.01 13.89
CA LEU A 286 20.76 0.14 14.92
C LEU A 286 21.41 0.31 16.30
N PRO A 287 20.89 1.21 17.16
CA PRO A 287 21.33 1.33 18.55
C PRO A 287 21.03 0.06 19.35
N GLU A 288 21.94 -0.32 20.24
CA GLU A 288 21.77 -1.46 21.17
C GLU A 288 20.56 -1.24 22.09
N ALA A 289 19.70 -2.26 22.18
CA ALA A 289 18.45 -2.21 22.93
C ALA A 289 18.69 -2.30 24.45
N PRO A 290 17.88 -1.60 25.27
CA PRO A 290 17.99 -1.67 26.72
C PRO A 290 17.48 -3.02 27.26
N GLU A 291 18.26 -3.63 28.15
CA GLU A 291 17.95 -4.88 28.84
C GLU A 291 16.67 -4.74 29.69
N SER A 292 15.57 -5.33 29.22
CA SER A 292 14.37 -5.55 30.04
C SER A 292 14.13 -7.05 30.23
N PRO A 293 13.97 -7.55 31.46
CA PRO A 293 13.68 -8.95 31.71
C PRO A 293 12.16 -9.16 31.64
N ASP A 294 11.70 -9.58 30.46
CA ASP A 294 10.74 -10.68 30.25
C ASP A 294 10.01 -10.50 28.91
N GLU A 295 10.34 -11.42 27.98
CA GLU A 295 9.79 -11.64 26.63
C GLU A 295 10.10 -10.57 25.55
N GLU A 296 11.38 -10.40 25.24
CA GLU A 296 11.76 -9.83 23.94
C GLU A 296 11.43 -10.79 22.78
N PRO A 297 10.73 -10.33 21.71
CA PRO A 297 10.61 -11.08 20.47
C PRO A 297 11.97 -11.15 19.78
N ALA A 298 12.59 -12.31 19.88
CA ALA A 298 13.93 -12.55 19.39
C ALA A 298 13.93 -13.08 17.95
N SER A 299 13.89 -12.14 17.01
CA SER A 299 14.59 -12.16 15.71
C SER A 299 13.96 -11.13 14.78
N LEU A 300 14.66 -10.81 13.68
CA LEU A 300 14.15 -9.98 12.59
C LEU A 300 12.78 -10.45 12.04
N PHE A 301 12.45 -11.74 12.19
CA PHE A 301 11.21 -12.33 11.67
C PHE A 301 10.15 -12.59 12.75
N GLY A 302 10.34 -12.09 13.98
CA GLY A 302 9.41 -12.30 15.10
C GLY A 302 9.41 -13.74 15.62
N CYS A 303 10.56 -14.42 15.56
CA CYS A 303 10.72 -15.75 16.14
C CYS A 303 10.88 -15.66 17.67
N ARG A 304 10.70 -16.79 18.37
CA ARG A 304 11.02 -16.88 19.80
C ARG A 304 12.52 -17.14 20.01
N ALA A 305 13.08 -16.58 21.09
CA ALA A 305 14.53 -16.62 21.37
C ALA A 305 15.11 -18.03 21.39
N ALA A 306 14.38 -18.96 22.02
CA ALA A 306 14.79 -20.36 22.17
C ALA A 306 15.05 -21.08 20.83
N VAL A 307 14.49 -20.57 19.73
CA VAL A 307 14.58 -21.21 18.40
C VAL A 307 14.88 -20.22 17.28
N ALA A 308 15.38 -19.03 17.61
CA ALA A 308 15.56 -17.92 16.68
C ALA A 308 16.39 -18.32 15.45
N ALA A 309 17.55 -18.96 15.65
CA ALA A 309 18.45 -19.34 14.56
C ALA A 309 17.83 -20.33 13.55
N ASP A 310 17.15 -21.38 14.04
CA ASP A 310 16.48 -22.35 13.17
C ASP A 310 15.26 -21.72 12.45
N CYS A 311 14.51 -20.86 13.16
CA CYS A 311 13.39 -20.13 12.59
C CYS A 311 13.83 -19.16 11.49
N GLU A 312 14.90 -18.39 11.69
CA GLU A 312 15.49 -17.51 10.68
C GLU A 312 15.95 -18.28 9.44
N ARG A 313 16.59 -19.45 9.63
CA ARG A 313 17.00 -20.33 8.53
C ARG A 313 15.80 -20.74 7.67
N LEU A 314 14.70 -21.17 8.30
CA LEU A 314 13.48 -21.55 7.58
C LEU A 314 12.79 -20.36 6.92
N MET A 315 12.77 -19.20 7.55
CA MET A 315 12.21 -17.97 6.97
C MET A 315 12.97 -17.52 5.72
N ARG A 316 14.32 -17.55 5.74
CA ARG A 316 15.14 -17.28 4.54
C ARG A 316 14.85 -18.28 3.43
N ARG A 317 14.69 -19.57 3.76
CA ARG A 317 14.32 -20.61 2.79
C ARG A 317 12.95 -20.35 2.16
N LEU A 318 11.96 -19.95 2.95
CA LEU A 318 10.62 -19.58 2.43
C LEU A 318 10.68 -18.39 1.46
N LEU A 319 11.51 -17.37 1.74
CA LEU A 319 11.72 -16.24 0.82
C LEU A 319 12.33 -16.69 -0.52
N LEU A 320 13.30 -17.61 -0.49
CA LEU A 320 13.86 -18.20 -1.71
C LEU A 320 12.80 -18.97 -2.52
N LEU A 321 11.93 -19.74 -1.85
CA LEU A 321 10.83 -20.45 -2.50
C LEU A 321 9.78 -19.47 -3.09
N GLN A 322 9.53 -18.35 -2.42
CA GLN A 322 8.67 -17.30 -2.96
C GLN A 322 9.22 -16.72 -4.28
N GLY A 323 10.55 -16.57 -4.38
CA GLY A 323 11.23 -16.17 -5.63
C GLY A 323 11.12 -17.21 -6.75
N GLN A 324 10.78 -18.46 -6.44
CA GLN A 324 10.59 -19.55 -7.42
C GLN A 324 9.14 -19.69 -7.90
N LEU A 325 8.18 -18.97 -7.31
CA LEU A 325 6.77 -18.99 -7.73
C LEU A 325 6.52 -18.67 -9.22
N PRO A 326 7.33 -17.84 -9.92
CA PRO A 326 7.17 -17.65 -11.36
C PRO A 326 7.30 -18.94 -12.17
N GLY A 327 8.07 -19.92 -11.67
CA GLY A 327 8.23 -21.24 -12.30
C GLY A 327 7.08 -22.22 -12.05
N VAL A 328 6.15 -21.90 -11.15
CA VAL A 328 4.96 -22.71 -10.89
C VAL A 328 3.90 -22.42 -11.97
N ALA A 329 3.22 -23.47 -12.44
CA ALA A 329 2.12 -23.38 -13.41
C ALA A 329 1.09 -22.31 -12.97
N SER A 330 0.62 -21.51 -13.92
CA SER A 330 -0.20 -20.32 -13.66
C SER A 330 -1.45 -20.60 -12.83
N GLU A 331 -2.14 -21.69 -13.15
CA GLU A 331 -3.35 -22.18 -12.49
C GLU A 331 -3.14 -22.56 -11.03
N ASN A 332 -1.90 -22.87 -10.65
CA ASN A 332 -1.54 -23.32 -9.32
C ASN A 332 -0.81 -22.25 -8.49
N ARG A 333 -0.37 -21.16 -9.12
CA ARG A 333 0.48 -20.14 -8.49
C ARG A 333 -0.16 -19.49 -7.27
N PHE A 334 -1.46 -19.22 -7.34
CA PHE A 334 -2.21 -18.65 -6.21
C PHE A 334 -2.21 -19.61 -5.01
N THR A 335 -2.59 -20.87 -5.23
CA THR A 335 -2.59 -21.92 -4.20
C THR A 335 -1.21 -22.11 -3.59
N ALA A 336 -0.17 -22.20 -4.42
CA ALA A 336 1.22 -22.34 -3.99
C ALA A 336 1.66 -21.15 -3.10
N ARG A 337 1.31 -19.92 -3.49
CA ARG A 337 1.58 -18.70 -2.70
C ARG A 337 0.86 -18.70 -1.36
N THR A 338 -0.43 -19.07 -1.32
CA THR A 338 -1.20 -19.16 -0.08
C THR A 338 -0.60 -20.21 0.87
N GLU A 339 -0.18 -21.36 0.35
CA GLU A 339 0.49 -22.38 1.15
C GLU A 339 1.82 -21.89 1.75
N LEU A 340 2.66 -21.17 0.98
CA LEU A 340 3.90 -20.56 1.51
C LEU A 340 3.62 -19.56 2.64
N LEU A 341 2.61 -18.71 2.49
CA LEU A 341 2.21 -17.76 3.55
C LEU A 341 1.77 -18.50 4.82
N ARG A 342 1.03 -19.60 4.67
CA ARG A 342 0.63 -20.46 5.80
C ARG A 342 1.85 -21.10 6.47
N LEU A 343 2.83 -21.57 5.70
CA LEU A 343 4.08 -22.13 6.22
C LEU A 343 4.91 -21.08 6.97
N GLY A 344 5.02 -19.86 6.44
CA GLY A 344 5.70 -18.76 7.13
C GLY A 344 5.07 -18.41 8.48
N ARG A 345 3.73 -18.47 8.57
CA ARG A 345 3.03 -18.30 9.85
C ARG A 345 3.35 -19.45 10.82
N LYS A 346 3.33 -20.70 10.33
CA LYS A 346 3.67 -21.89 11.13
C LYS A 346 5.10 -21.85 11.67
N VAL A 347 6.07 -21.34 10.89
CA VAL A 347 7.47 -21.15 11.32
C VAL A 347 7.55 -20.11 12.44
N ARG A 348 6.89 -18.96 12.31
CA ARG A 348 6.89 -17.91 13.35
C ARG A 348 6.20 -18.33 14.65
N GLU A 349 5.13 -19.12 14.56
CA GLU A 349 4.39 -19.64 15.72
C GLU A 349 5.08 -20.84 16.39
N ALA A 350 6.11 -21.42 15.77
CA ALA A 350 6.83 -22.55 16.32
C ALA A 350 7.72 -22.12 17.49
N GLY A 351 7.20 -22.28 18.71
CA GLY A 351 7.96 -21.98 19.94
C GLY A 351 8.91 -23.08 20.42
N THR A 352 8.94 -24.24 19.76
CA THR A 352 9.80 -25.38 20.14
C THR A 352 10.46 -25.99 18.90
N ARG A 353 11.57 -26.71 19.11
CA ARG A 353 12.35 -27.32 18.03
C ARG A 353 11.55 -28.39 17.28
N GLU A 354 10.67 -29.13 17.96
CA GLU A 354 9.80 -30.15 17.35
C GLU A 354 8.78 -29.51 16.40
N LYS A 355 8.22 -28.35 16.77
CA LYS A 355 7.31 -27.59 15.91
C LYS A 355 8.03 -27.05 14.68
N LEU A 356 9.27 -26.57 14.83
CA LEU A 356 10.10 -26.14 13.70
C LEU A 356 10.47 -27.30 12.77
N ASN A 357 10.88 -28.46 13.30
CA ASN A 357 11.15 -29.65 12.50
C ASN A 357 9.91 -30.12 11.72
N THR A 358 8.71 -29.88 12.28
CA THR A 358 7.45 -30.15 11.58
C THR A 358 7.21 -29.12 10.47
N ALA A 359 7.47 -27.84 10.72
CA ALA A 359 7.38 -26.80 9.70
C ALA A 359 8.40 -27.02 8.56
N GLU A 360 9.62 -27.46 8.87
CA GLU A 360 10.66 -27.81 7.91
C GLU A 360 10.22 -28.93 6.97
N ARG A 361 9.67 -30.03 7.51
CA ARG A 361 9.11 -31.12 6.70
C ARG A 361 7.96 -30.66 5.81
N ASP A 362 7.12 -29.76 6.29
CA ASP A 362 6.04 -29.20 5.46
C ASP A 362 6.59 -28.31 4.33
N ILE A 363 7.68 -27.57 4.58
CA ILE A 363 8.40 -26.80 3.55
C ILE A 363 9.01 -27.74 2.50
N ASP A 364 9.61 -28.86 2.92
CA ASP A 364 10.15 -29.87 2.01
C ASP A 364 9.04 -30.50 1.15
N ALA A 365 7.89 -30.80 1.76
CA ALA A 365 6.72 -31.35 1.08
C ALA A 365 6.14 -30.34 0.08
N TRP A 366 6.06 -29.07 0.45
CA TRP A 366 5.65 -28.00 -0.44
C TRP A 366 6.61 -27.89 -1.64
N GLN A 367 7.92 -27.85 -1.37
CA GLN A 367 8.92 -27.73 -2.44
C GLN A 367 8.86 -28.93 -3.39
N SER A 368 8.68 -30.15 -2.88
CA SER A 368 8.58 -31.35 -3.70
C SER A 368 7.32 -31.36 -4.59
N ARG A 369 6.22 -30.77 -4.10
CA ARG A 369 4.95 -30.71 -4.84
C ARG A 369 5.00 -29.74 -6.03
N TRP A 370 5.71 -28.63 -5.89
CA TRP A 370 5.64 -27.51 -6.85
C TRP A 370 6.89 -27.35 -7.74
N ARG A 371 7.88 -28.25 -7.63
CA ARG A 371 9.13 -28.21 -8.42
C ARG A 371 9.06 -29.06 -9.70
N HIS A 372 7.94 -29.71 -9.95
CA HIS A 372 7.60 -30.42 -11.19
C HIS A 372 6.55 -29.62 -11.94
#